data_AF-A0A3A8KW62-F1
#
_entry.id   AF-A0A3A8KW62-F1
#
_cell.length_a   1.000
_cell.length_b   1.000
_cell.length_c   1.000
_cell.angle_alpha   90.00
_cell.angle_beta   90.00
_cell.angle_gamma   90.00
#
_symmetry.space_group_name_H-M   'P 1'
#
loop_
_entity.id
_entity.type
_entity.pdbx_description
1 polymer ?
#
loop_
_entity_poly.entity_id
_entity_poly.type
_entity_poly.pdbx_seq_one_letter_code
_entity_poly.pdbx_strand_id
1 'polypeptide(L)'
;MVGLQLRPITTRDGRAPVASTEADGLSRRPVAPLVPTPPAPKPVALLEVLSQRVDAELGSWSEGVQPLLHDVRQALLALDPPGDGMLPSPQDQQKLRAKATAALEEAEDVLEALQLGARSGGRRSG
;
A
#
# COMPACT_ATOMS: atom_id res chain seq x y z
N MET A 1 9.00 4.52 54.19
CA MET A 1 8.90 5.75 53.37
C MET A 1 7.51 6.35 53.56
N VAL A 2 7.48 7.47 54.29
CA VAL A 2 6.45 8.53 54.25
C VAL A 2 6.35 9.00 52.78
N GLY A 3 5.25 9.35 52.13
CA GLY A 3 3.88 9.70 52.48
C GLY A 3 3.44 10.66 51.35
N LEU A 4 2.30 10.42 50.69
CA LEU A 4 1.73 11.37 49.73
C LEU A 4 0.24 11.54 50.02
N GLN A 5 -0.05 12.73 50.50
CA GLN A 5 -1.32 13.23 51.00
C GLN A 5 -2.30 13.45 49.83
N LEU A 6 -3.46 12.81 49.88
CA LEU A 6 -4.69 13.37 49.30
C LEU A 6 -5.19 14.45 50.25
N ARG A 7 -5.46 15.69 49.78
CA ARG A 7 -6.56 16.65 50.15
C ARG A 7 -6.46 17.90 49.23
N PRO A 8 -7.44 18.83 49.23
CA PRO A 8 -8.87 18.71 48.92
C PRO A 8 -9.31 19.79 47.88
N ILE A 9 -10.38 19.53 47.12
CA ILE A 9 -11.04 20.57 46.30
C ILE A 9 -12.02 21.37 47.18
N THR A 10 -11.67 22.60 47.52
CA THR A 10 -12.57 23.56 48.17
C THR A 10 -13.45 24.22 47.11
N THR A 11 -14.75 23.96 47.20
CA THR A 11 -15.81 24.78 46.61
C THR A 11 -15.93 26.09 47.40
N ARG A 12 -15.93 27.26 46.74
CA ARG A 12 -16.76 28.39 47.19
C ARG A 12 -17.11 29.36 46.07
N ASP A 13 -18.42 29.43 45.88
CA ASP A 13 -19.29 30.27 45.08
C ASP A 13 -19.07 31.80 45.22
N GLY A 14 -19.26 32.55 44.13
CA GLY A 14 -19.53 33.98 44.18
C GLY A 14 -19.12 34.80 42.95
N ARG A 15 -20.12 35.15 42.12
CA ARG A 15 -20.26 36.38 41.28
C ARG A 15 -20.33 36.17 39.74
N ALA A 16 -21.55 36.23 39.23
CA ALA A 16 -21.88 36.64 37.85
C ALA A 16 -22.07 38.18 37.79
N PRO A 17 -22.39 38.82 36.64
CA PRO A 17 -22.06 38.57 35.23
C PRO A 17 -21.44 39.83 34.55
N VAL A 18 -20.75 39.69 33.42
CA VAL A 18 -20.73 40.76 32.39
C VAL A 18 -20.74 40.12 31.00
N ALA A 19 -21.79 40.41 30.26
CA ALA A 19 -21.88 40.14 28.83
C ALA A 19 -21.07 41.20 28.08
N SER A 20 -20.21 40.77 27.17
CA SER A 20 -19.82 41.52 25.97
C SER A 20 -19.47 40.52 24.88
N THR A 21 -20.46 40.33 24.00
CA THR A 21 -20.38 40.23 22.54
C THR A 21 -19.02 40.54 21.91
N GLU A 22 -18.76 39.84 20.80
CA GLU A 22 -17.69 40.03 19.80
C GLU A 22 -16.36 39.33 20.17
N ALA A 23 -15.76 38.44 19.39
CA ALA A 23 -15.75 38.33 17.94
C ALA A 23 -15.49 36.89 17.48
N ASP A 24 -16.14 36.55 16.36
CA ASP A 24 -15.59 35.84 15.21
C ASP A 24 -14.31 35.00 15.43
N GLY A 25 -14.48 33.68 15.37
CA GLY A 25 -13.41 32.70 15.48
C GLY A 25 -13.87 31.35 14.97
N LEU A 26 -14.32 31.34 13.71
CA LEU A 26 -14.64 30.15 12.92
C LEU A 26 -13.48 29.14 12.99
N SER A 27 -13.61 28.16 13.87
CA SER A 27 -12.93 26.86 13.77
C SER A 27 -13.92 25.73 14.04
N ARG A 28 -15.11 25.85 13.46
CA ARG A 28 -15.84 24.66 13.02
C ARG A 28 -15.02 24.07 11.89
N ARG A 29 -14.09 23.16 12.21
CA ARG A 29 -13.52 22.25 11.21
C ARG A 29 -14.73 21.63 10.51
N PRO A 30 -14.91 21.82 9.19
CA PRO A 30 -15.93 21.06 8.49
C PRO A 30 -15.54 19.60 8.69
N VAL A 31 -16.40 18.85 9.39
CA VAL A 31 -16.38 17.40 9.33
C VAL A 31 -16.77 17.12 7.88
N ALA A 32 -15.75 17.03 7.02
CA ALA A 32 -15.97 16.63 5.64
C ALA A 32 -16.76 15.32 5.69
N PRO A 33 -17.82 15.18 4.87
CA PRO A 33 -18.50 13.91 4.77
C PRO A 33 -17.43 12.84 4.52
N LEU A 34 -17.46 11.77 5.31
CA LEU A 34 -16.70 10.56 5.05
C LEU A 34 -17.20 10.03 3.70
N VAL A 35 -16.69 10.57 2.61
CA VAL A 35 -16.82 9.97 1.29
C VAL A 35 -16.12 8.62 1.46
N PRO A 36 -16.84 7.49 1.34
CA PRO A 36 -16.19 6.19 1.44
C PRO A 36 -15.10 6.17 0.36
N THR A 37 -13.84 6.11 0.80
CA THR A 37 -12.71 5.92 -0.11
C THR A 37 -13.01 4.66 -0.92
N PRO A 38 -12.97 4.71 -2.26
CA PRO A 38 -13.18 3.50 -3.05
C PRO A 38 -12.22 2.42 -2.56
N PRO A 39 -12.66 1.16 -2.47
CA PRO A 39 -11.80 0.08 -2.03
C PRO A 39 -10.54 0.06 -2.91
N ALA A 40 -9.38 -0.01 -2.26
CA ALA A 40 -8.11 -0.08 -2.98
C ALA A 40 -8.16 -1.28 -3.96
N PRO A 41 -7.63 -1.12 -5.20
CA PRO A 41 -7.63 -2.20 -6.17
C PRO A 41 -6.85 -3.39 -5.61
N LYS A 42 -7.38 -4.60 -5.86
CA LYS A 42 -6.75 -5.83 -5.41
C LYS A 42 -5.37 -6.00 -6.06
N PRO A 43 -4.34 -6.44 -5.33
CA PRO A 43 -2.99 -6.64 -5.87
C PRO A 43 -2.97 -7.52 -7.13
N VAL A 44 -3.79 -8.57 -7.15
CA VAL A 44 -3.93 -9.46 -8.32
C VAL A 44 -4.44 -8.71 -9.55
N ALA A 45 -5.41 -7.79 -9.39
CA ALA A 45 -5.93 -7.02 -10.52
C ALA A 45 -4.88 -6.05 -11.10
N LEU A 46 -4.03 -5.47 -10.26
CA LEU A 46 -2.91 -4.64 -10.71
C LEU A 46 -1.87 -5.47 -11.48
N LEU A 47 -1.59 -6.69 -11.00
CA LEU A 47 -0.66 -7.60 -11.66
C LEU A 47 -1.18 -8.05 -13.04
N GLU A 48 -2.47 -8.29 -13.20
CA GLU A 48 -3.06 -8.63 -14.50
C GLU A 48 -2.89 -7.49 -15.52
N VAL A 49 -3.08 -6.24 -15.10
CA VAL A 49 -2.84 -5.06 -15.95
C VAL A 49 -1.36 -4.95 -16.32
N LEU A 50 -0.46 -5.25 -15.38
CA LEU A 50 0.97 -5.22 -15.61
C LEU A 50 1.39 -6.33 -16.59
N SER A 51 0.87 -7.55 -16.43
CA SER A 51 1.10 -8.67 -17.35
C SER A 51 0.66 -8.34 -18.77
N GLN A 52 -0.55 -7.79 -18.94
CA GLN A 52 -1.05 -7.37 -20.27
C GLN A 52 -0.17 -6.29 -20.92
N ARG A 53 0.35 -5.35 -20.13
CA ARG A 53 1.30 -4.33 -20.62
C ARG A 53 2.63 -4.95 -21.03
N VAL A 54 3.16 -5.85 -20.21
CA VAL A 54 4.41 -6.57 -20.49
C VAL A 54 4.28 -7.36 -21.79
N ASP A 55 3.19 -8.09 -22.00
CA ASP A 55 2.91 -8.79 -23.27
C ASP A 55 2.83 -7.83 -24.46
N ALA A 56 2.10 -6.72 -24.31
CA ALA A 56 1.90 -5.75 -25.39
C ALA A 56 3.19 -5.01 -25.79
N GLU A 57 4.03 -4.66 -24.82
CA GLU A 57 5.24 -3.85 -25.05
C GLU A 57 6.46 -4.69 -25.40
N LEU A 58 6.60 -5.89 -24.84
CA LEU A 58 7.79 -6.73 -25.03
C LEU A 58 7.64 -7.77 -26.16
N GLY A 59 6.42 -8.13 -26.55
CA GLY A 59 6.19 -9.14 -27.59
C GLY A 59 6.91 -10.45 -27.25
N SER A 60 7.85 -10.88 -28.09
CA SER A 60 8.64 -12.12 -27.87
C SER A 60 9.59 -12.05 -26.67
N TRP A 61 9.94 -10.87 -26.16
CA TRP A 61 10.76 -10.73 -24.95
C TRP A 61 9.97 -10.97 -23.66
N SER A 62 8.63 -11.04 -23.75
CA SER A 62 7.77 -11.40 -22.61
C SER A 62 8.06 -12.80 -22.07
N GLU A 63 8.61 -13.71 -22.88
CA GLU A 63 8.93 -15.09 -22.50
C GLU A 63 9.85 -15.19 -21.28
N GLY A 64 10.73 -14.20 -21.08
CA GLY A 64 11.61 -14.13 -19.90
C GLY A 64 10.96 -13.57 -18.64
N VAL A 65 9.86 -12.82 -18.76
CA VAL A 65 9.22 -12.09 -17.65
C VAL A 65 7.89 -12.73 -17.23
N GLN A 66 7.16 -13.33 -18.18
CA GLN A 66 5.92 -14.10 -17.96
C GLN A 66 5.99 -15.11 -16.82
N PRO A 67 7.02 -15.99 -16.71
CA PRO A 67 7.08 -16.95 -15.61
C PRO A 67 7.19 -16.28 -14.24
N LEU A 68 7.90 -15.14 -14.15
CA LEU A 68 8.06 -14.39 -12.91
C LEU A 68 6.74 -13.73 -12.49
N LEU A 69 6.03 -13.11 -13.44
CA LEU A 69 4.70 -12.55 -13.17
C LEU A 69 3.69 -13.63 -12.80
N HIS A 70 3.79 -14.83 -13.39
CA HIS A 70 2.98 -15.98 -12.99
C HIS A 70 3.24 -16.37 -11.53
N ASP A 71 4.50 -16.43 -11.11
CA ASP A 71 4.88 -16.75 -9.73
C ASP A 71 4.36 -15.71 -8.72
N VAL A 72 4.45 -14.42 -9.05
CA VAL A 72 3.87 -13.33 -8.24
C VAL A 72 2.36 -13.50 -8.13
N ARG A 73 1.68 -13.85 -9.23
CA ARG A 73 0.23 -14.07 -9.25
C ARG A 73 -0.18 -15.20 -8.32
N GLN A 74 0.52 -16.33 -8.36
CA GLN A 74 0.25 -17.46 -7.47
C GLN A 74 0.46 -17.09 -6.00
N ALA A 75 1.53 -16.36 -5.70
CA ALA A 75 1.79 -15.89 -4.35
C ALA A 75 0.70 -14.93 -3.85
N LEU A 76 0.25 -14.00 -4.69
CA LEU A 76 -0.85 -13.08 -4.34
C LEU A 76 -2.19 -13.79 -4.18
N LEU A 77 -2.51 -14.78 -5.02
CA LEU A 77 -3.73 -15.59 -4.87
C LEU A 77 -3.71 -16.44 -3.60
N ALA A 78 -2.55 -16.88 -3.15
CA ALA A 78 -2.41 -17.57 -1.86
C ALA A 78 -2.53 -16.60 -0.66
N LEU A 79 -2.12 -15.34 -0.84
CA LEU A 79 -2.21 -14.29 0.19
C LEU A 79 -3.60 -13.64 0.28
N ASP A 80 -4.36 -13.64 -0.82
CA ASP A 80 -5.74 -13.14 -0.92
C ASP A 80 -6.57 -14.16 -1.71
N PRO A 81 -6.90 -15.32 -1.11
CA PRO A 81 -7.67 -16.36 -1.79
C PRO A 81 -9.07 -15.82 -2.16
N PRO A 82 -9.57 -16.15 -3.35
CA PRO A 82 -10.90 -15.69 -3.76
C PRO A 82 -12.00 -16.37 -2.92
N GLY A 83 -12.93 -15.57 -2.39
CA GLY A 83 -14.06 -16.05 -1.60
C GLY A 83 -13.68 -16.33 -0.14
N ASP A 84 -14.26 -17.37 0.46
CA ASP A 84 -14.02 -17.78 1.86
C ASP A 84 -12.80 -18.70 2.03
N GLY A 85 -11.81 -18.58 1.14
CA GLY A 85 -10.58 -19.37 1.22
C GLY A 85 -9.83 -19.10 2.53
N MET A 86 -9.32 -20.15 3.16
CA MET A 86 -8.57 -20.01 4.41
C MET A 86 -7.23 -19.32 4.14
N LEU A 87 -6.97 -18.22 4.85
CA LEU A 87 -5.68 -17.54 4.79
C LEU A 87 -4.56 -18.46 5.33
N PRO A 88 -3.38 -18.46 4.70
CA PRO A 88 -2.24 -19.22 5.20
C PRO A 88 -1.76 -18.68 6.55
N SER A 89 -0.95 -19.46 7.25
CA SER A 89 -0.35 -19.05 8.53
C SER A 89 0.45 -17.76 8.35
N PRO A 90 0.61 -16.91 9.39
CA PRO A 90 1.40 -15.68 9.27
C PRO A 90 2.83 -15.91 8.77
N GLN A 91 3.46 -17.03 9.15
CA GLN A 91 4.79 -17.41 8.67
C GLN A 91 4.78 -17.75 7.17
N ASP A 92 3.77 -18.47 6.70
CA ASP A 92 3.65 -18.80 5.28
C ASP A 92 3.24 -17.58 4.46
N GLN A 93 2.42 -16.67 5.00
CA GLN A 93 2.18 -15.36 4.39
C GLN A 93 3.49 -14.59 4.20
N GLN A 94 4.37 -14.56 5.20
CA GLN A 94 5.67 -13.88 5.07
C GLN A 94 6.54 -14.53 3.98
N LYS A 95 6.56 -15.86 3.89
CA LYS A 95 7.27 -16.58 2.81
C LYS A 95 6.70 -16.25 1.44
N LEU A 96 5.36 -16.22 1.30
CA LEU A 96 4.69 -15.88 0.05
C LEU A 96 4.98 -14.43 -0.37
N ARG A 97 4.98 -13.49 0.58
CA ARG A 97 5.38 -12.09 0.32
C ARG A 97 6.83 -12.00 -0.13
N ALA A 98 7.73 -12.68 0.58
CA ALA A 98 9.15 -12.72 0.21
C ALA A 98 9.37 -13.34 -1.18
N LYS A 99 8.65 -14.42 -1.51
CA LYS A 99 8.69 -15.04 -2.85
C LYS A 99 8.19 -14.06 -3.91
N ALA A 100 7.08 -13.38 -3.67
CA ALA A 100 6.53 -12.39 -4.60
C ALA A 100 7.51 -11.22 -4.82
N THR A 101 8.15 -10.73 -3.75
CA THR A 101 9.18 -9.67 -3.86
C THR A 101 10.37 -10.13 -4.68
N ALA A 102 10.93 -11.31 -4.39
CA ALA A 102 12.08 -11.83 -5.13
C ALA A 102 11.79 -12.01 -6.64
N ALA A 103 10.59 -12.50 -6.99
CA ALA A 103 10.19 -12.65 -8.38
C ALA A 103 9.99 -11.30 -9.10
N LEU A 104 9.57 -10.25 -8.39
CA LEU A 104 9.48 -8.89 -8.94
C LEU A 104 10.88 -8.28 -9.15
N GLU A 105 11.80 -8.48 -8.21
CA GLU A 105 13.20 -8.05 -8.34
C GLU A 105 13.88 -8.72 -9.54
N GLU A 106 13.69 -10.04 -9.71
CA GLU A 106 14.22 -10.76 -10.88
C GLU A 106 13.58 -10.26 -12.20
N ALA A 107 12.29 -9.92 -12.18
CA ALA A 107 11.63 -9.36 -13.36
C ALA A 107 12.21 -8.00 -13.73
N GLU A 108 12.54 -7.16 -12.75
CA GLU A 108 13.26 -5.89 -12.96
C GLU A 108 14.64 -6.14 -13.57
N ASP A 109 15.43 -7.05 -13.03
CA ASP A 109 16.76 -7.41 -13.56
C ASP A 109 16.69 -7.88 -15.03
N VAL A 110 15.70 -8.72 -15.36
CA VAL A 110 15.49 -9.17 -16.75
C VAL A 110 15.12 -8.01 -17.66
N LEU A 111 14.22 -7.12 -17.21
CA LEU A 111 13.83 -5.93 -17.98
C LEU A 111 15.01 -4.96 -18.17
N GLU A 112 15.88 -4.82 -17.18
CA GLU A 112 17.11 -4.03 -17.30
C GLU A 112 18.09 -4.64 -18.32
N ALA A 113 18.29 -5.96 -18.26
CA ALA A 113 19.15 -6.67 -19.21
C ALA A 113 18.63 -6.55 -20.65
N LEU A 114 17.30 -6.63 -20.85
CA LEU A 114 16.66 -6.42 -22.14
C LEU A 114 16.86 -4.98 -22.66
N GLN A 115 16.71 -3.98 -21.78
CA GLN A 115 16.98 -2.57 -22.13
C GLN A 115 18.46 -2.34 -22.49
N LEU A 116 19.39 -2.96 -21.78
CA LEU A 116 20.83 -2.90 -22.08
C LEU A 116 21.15 -3.58 -23.43
N GLY A 117 20.54 -4.74 -23.69
CA GLY A 117 20.62 -5.47 -24.96
C GLY A 117 20.10 -4.64 -26.14
N ALA A 118 18.95 -3.98 -25.97
CA ALA A 118 18.37 -3.11 -26.99
C ALA A 118 19.29 -1.91 -27.33
N ARG A 119 19.91 -1.29 -26.32
CA ARG A 119 20.85 -0.16 -26.52
C ARG A 119 22.16 -0.59 -27.20
N SER A 120 22.65 -1.79 -26.91
CA SER A 120 23.89 -2.32 -27.50
C SER A 120 23.70 -2.89 -28.91
N GLY A 121 22.50 -3.38 -29.24
CA GLY A 121 22.13 -3.83 -30.59
C GLY A 121 22.06 -2.71 -31.64
N GLY A 122 21.77 -1.48 -31.22
CA GLY A 122 21.72 -0.31 -32.12
C GLY A 122 23.09 0.22 -32.58
N ARG A 123 24.21 -0.27 -32.01
CA ARG A 123 25.55 0.26 -32.30
C ARG A 123 26.36 -0.57 -33.30
N ARG A 124 25.74 -1.52 -33.99
CA ARG A 124 26.35 -2.31 -35.08
C ARG A 124 25.62 -2.11 -36.40
N SER A 125 25.61 -0.87 -36.87
CA SER A 125 25.40 -0.50 -38.27
C SER A 125 26.07 0.85 -38.48
N GLY A 126 27.22 0.84 -39.14
CA GLY A 126 28.09 2.00 -39.36
C GLY A 126 29.56 1.63 -39.20
#